data_AF-A0A1R1XUX3-F1
#
_entry.id   AF-A0A1R1XUX3-F1
#
_cell.length_a   1.000
_cell.length_b   1.000
_cell.length_c   1.000
_cell.angle_alpha   90.00
_cell.angle_beta   90.00
_cell.angle_gamma   90.00
#
_symmetry.space_group_name_H-M   'P 1'
#
loop_
_entity.id
_entity.type
_entity.pdbx_description
1 polymer ?
#
loop_
_entity_poly.entity_id
_entity_poly.type
_entity_poly.pdbx_seq_one_letter_code
_entity_poly.pdbx_strand_id
1 'polypeptide(L)'
;MRRVRNRTLHLVHGEDVATAIIEGPFKTFTPGQRWIVSDYTIYDMLEILAKNMVGEARELLQKTLRLKEAQDYINSPDLDKLVFGEKANLVRRLDPSDFWVKFNLNPTHKFSP
;
A
#
# COMPACT_ATOMS: atom_id res chain seq x y z
N MET A 1 -9.60 -16.33 -11.64
CA MET A 1 -8.74 -15.13 -11.53
C MET A 1 -8.77 -14.64 -10.08
N ARG A 2 -7.80 -15.03 -9.25
CA ARG A 2 -7.74 -14.88 -7.77
C ARG A 2 -7.35 -13.44 -7.32
N ARG A 3 -7.84 -12.39 -7.99
CA ARG A 3 -7.22 -11.04 -7.93
C ARG A 3 -7.54 -10.18 -6.68
N VAL A 4 -8.47 -10.58 -5.81
CA VAL A 4 -8.90 -9.77 -4.64
C VAL A 4 -8.47 -10.40 -3.30
N ARG A 5 -7.27 -10.99 -3.24
CA ARG A 5 -6.71 -11.60 -2.00
C ARG A 5 -5.83 -10.67 -1.17
N ASN A 6 -5.49 -9.48 -1.66
CA ASN A 6 -4.39 -8.73 -1.05
C ASN A 6 -4.82 -7.37 -0.50
N ARG A 7 -4.77 -7.28 0.83
CA ARG A 7 -4.76 -6.07 1.65
C ARG A 7 -3.53 -5.19 1.40
N THR A 8 -2.57 -5.65 0.60
CA THR A 8 -1.40 -4.87 0.17
C THR A 8 -1.79 -3.63 -0.62
N LEU A 9 -1.30 -2.47 -0.19
CA LEU A 9 -1.48 -1.17 -0.82
C LEU A 9 -0.11 -0.54 -1.09
N HIS A 10 0.03 0.08 -2.26
CA HIS A 10 1.20 0.85 -2.66
C HIS A 10 0.82 2.32 -2.66
N LEU A 11 1.58 3.14 -1.95
CA LEU A 11 1.35 4.57 -1.81
C LEU A 11 2.58 5.34 -2.25
N VAL A 12 2.39 6.60 -2.61
CA VAL A 12 3.46 7.57 -2.83
C VAL A 12 2.90 8.96 -2.53
N HIS A 13 3.72 9.78 -1.89
CA HIS A 13 3.33 11.15 -1.58
C HIS A 13 3.32 12.01 -2.85
N GLY A 14 2.42 13.00 -2.93
CA GLY A 14 2.28 13.85 -4.11
C GLY A 14 3.56 14.63 -4.47
N GLU A 15 4.32 15.06 -3.47
CA GLU A 15 5.61 15.74 -3.68
C GLU A 15 6.67 14.80 -4.27
N ASP A 16 6.70 13.55 -3.83
CA ASP A 16 7.60 12.54 -4.39
C ASP A 16 7.19 12.18 -5.83
N VAL A 17 5.89 12.20 -6.16
CA VAL A 17 5.40 12.06 -7.54
C VAL A 17 5.87 13.22 -8.42
N ALA A 18 5.72 14.47 -7.95
CA ALA A 18 6.16 15.64 -8.69
C ALA A 18 7.68 15.61 -8.93
N THR A 19 8.46 15.29 -7.90
CA THR A 19 9.92 15.13 -7.98
C THR A 19 10.30 14.03 -8.96
N ALA A 20 9.64 12.86 -8.89
CA ALA A 20 9.85 11.76 -9.82
C ALA A 20 9.65 12.18 -11.28
N ILE A 21 8.60 12.95 -11.57
CA ILE A 21 8.32 13.42 -12.95
C ILE A 21 9.39 14.40 -13.42
N ILE A 22 9.68 15.43 -12.63
CA ILE A 22 10.57 16.53 -13.01
C ILE A 22 12.02 16.08 -13.07
N GLU A 23 12.51 15.38 -12.05
CA GLU A 23 13.91 14.96 -11.95
C GLU A 23 14.19 13.69 -12.77
N GLY A 24 13.17 12.87 -13.04
CA GLY A 24 13.29 11.65 -13.81
C GLY A 24 13.00 11.85 -15.30
N PRO A 25 11.84 11.37 -15.83
CA PRO A 25 11.57 11.35 -17.27
C PRO A 25 11.57 12.71 -17.97
N PHE A 26 11.31 13.81 -17.26
CA PHE A 26 11.36 15.15 -17.85
C PHE A 26 12.79 15.58 -18.18
N LYS A 27 13.75 15.40 -17.25
CA LYS A 27 15.18 15.70 -17.50
C LYS A 27 15.89 14.61 -18.29
N THR A 28 15.53 13.36 -18.06
CA THR A 28 16.14 12.19 -18.69
C THR A 28 15.07 11.41 -19.44
N PHE A 29 14.74 11.85 -20.65
CA PHE A 29 13.66 11.26 -21.42
C PHE A 29 13.90 9.78 -21.72
N THR A 30 12.84 8.97 -21.54
CA THR A 30 12.85 7.52 -21.76
C THR A 30 11.78 7.14 -22.78
N PRO A 31 12.07 7.25 -24.09
CA PRO A 31 11.07 7.07 -25.14
C PRO A 31 10.47 5.66 -25.10
N GLY A 32 9.12 5.60 -25.10
CA GLY A 32 8.38 4.34 -25.12
C GLY A 32 8.40 3.55 -23.81
N GLN A 33 9.06 4.06 -22.76
CA GLN A 33 9.07 3.42 -21.44
C GLN A 33 7.90 3.91 -20.58
N ARG A 34 7.40 3.01 -19.71
CA ARG A 34 6.37 3.32 -18.73
C ARG A 34 6.94 3.01 -17.36
N TRP A 35 6.75 3.93 -16.43
CA TRP A 35 7.27 3.81 -15.08
C TRP A 35 6.13 3.68 -14.07
N ILE A 36 6.32 2.80 -13.09
CA ILE A 36 5.46 2.71 -11.92
C ILE A 36 6.21 3.39 -10.78
N VAL A 37 5.54 4.32 -10.10
CA VAL A 37 6.09 5.04 -8.96
C VAL A 37 5.27 4.70 -7.73
N SER A 38 5.94 4.21 -6.70
CA SER A 38 5.44 3.97 -5.35
C SER A 38 6.61 4.22 -4.40
N ASP A 39 6.36 4.56 -3.15
CA ASP A 39 7.40 4.42 -2.13
C ASP A 39 7.78 2.93 -1.93
N TYR A 40 8.88 2.68 -1.22
CA TYR A 40 9.39 1.32 -0.99
C TYR A 40 8.55 0.49 0.01
N THR A 41 7.59 1.13 0.69
CA THR A 41 6.83 0.54 1.78
C THR A 41 5.67 -0.28 1.24
N ILE A 42 5.39 -1.37 1.94
CA ILE A 42 4.24 -2.23 1.66
C ILE A 42 3.18 -1.91 2.70
N TYR A 43 2.14 -1.18 2.31
CA TYR A 43 1.07 -0.82 3.22
C TYR A 43 0.03 -1.92 3.31
N ASP A 44 -0.67 -1.92 4.43
CA ASP A 44 -1.77 -2.82 4.71
C ASP A 44 -3.06 -2.02 4.83
N MET A 45 -3.93 -2.13 3.83
CA MET A 45 -5.22 -1.46 3.82
C MET A 45 -6.04 -1.72 5.08
N LEU A 46 -5.99 -2.95 5.62
CA LEU A 46 -6.74 -3.28 6.83
C LEU A 46 -6.16 -2.60 8.06
N GLU A 47 -4.84 -2.37 8.11
CA GLU A 47 -4.20 -1.58 9.16
C GLU A 47 -4.65 -0.13 9.12
N ILE A 48 -4.64 0.46 7.92
CA ILE A 48 -5.06 1.84 7.71
C ILE A 48 -6.50 2.02 8.20
N LEU A 49 -7.40 1.13 7.78
CA LEU A 49 -8.81 1.18 8.20
C LEU A 49 -8.95 0.96 9.71
N ALA A 50 -8.30 -0.05 10.27
CA ALA A 50 -8.42 -0.39 11.69
C ALA A 50 -7.93 0.72 12.62
N LYS A 51 -6.88 1.45 12.23
CA LYS A 51 -6.30 2.55 13.01
C LYS A 51 -7.04 3.88 12.84
N ASN A 52 -7.63 4.14 11.67
CA ASN A 52 -8.19 5.46 11.35
C ASN A 52 -9.73 5.51 11.42
N MET A 53 -10.43 4.37 11.41
CA MET A 53 -11.89 4.34 11.56
C MET A 53 -12.33 4.46 13.02
N VAL A 54 -13.33 5.31 13.26
CA VAL A 54 -13.92 5.57 14.58
C VAL A 54 -15.46 5.48 14.52
N GLY A 55 -16.10 5.35 15.69
CA GLY A 55 -17.56 5.33 15.81
C GLY A 55 -18.22 4.23 14.99
N GLU A 56 -19.29 4.58 14.27
CA GLU A 56 -20.07 3.67 13.42
C GLU A 56 -19.21 2.94 12.38
N ALA A 57 -18.20 3.60 11.81
CA ALA A 57 -17.31 2.98 10.84
C ALA A 57 -16.49 1.84 11.45
N ARG A 58 -16.03 2.00 12.70
CA ARG A 58 -15.32 0.94 13.43
C ARG A 58 -16.24 -0.25 13.74
N GLU A 59 -17.48 0.02 14.14
CA GLU A 59 -18.47 -1.04 14.37
C GLU A 59 -18.79 -1.81 13.10
N LEU A 60 -18.95 -1.11 11.97
CA LEU A 60 -19.18 -1.73 10.67
C LEU A 60 -17.99 -2.60 10.25
N LEU A 61 -16.75 -2.13 10.45
CA LEU A 61 -15.55 -2.92 10.21
C LEU A 61 -15.55 -4.19 11.06
N GLN A 62 -15.82 -4.09 12.36
CA GLN A 62 -15.88 -5.24 13.26
C GLN A 62 -16.97 -6.25 12.86
N LYS A 63 -18.14 -5.79 12.39
CA LYS A 63 -19.19 -6.66 11.85
C LYS A 63 -18.74 -7.34 10.56
N THR A 64 -18.09 -6.60 9.67
CA THR A 64 -17.60 -7.09 8.38
C THR A 64 -16.55 -8.19 8.55
N LEU A 65 -15.63 -8.06 9.52
CA LEU A 65 -14.61 -9.07 9.80
C LEU A 65 -15.19 -10.42 10.28
N ARG A 66 -16.43 -10.43 10.79
CA ARG A 66 -17.11 -11.65 11.24
C ARG A 66 -17.83 -12.38 10.10
N LEU A 67 -18.00 -11.74 8.94
CA LEU A 67 -18.58 -12.37 7.76
C LEU A 67 -17.69 -13.52 7.28
N LYS A 68 -18.32 -14.63 6.87
CA LYS A 68 -17.60 -15.84 6.45
C LYS A 68 -16.67 -15.55 5.26
N GLU A 69 -17.11 -14.68 4.37
CA GLU A 69 -16.38 -14.24 3.19
C GLU A 69 -15.10 -13.47 3.56
N ALA A 70 -15.11 -12.71 4.66
CA ALA A 70 -13.96 -11.94 5.10
C ALA A 70 -12.89 -12.81 5.77
N GLN A 71 -13.31 -13.90 6.44
CA GLN A 71 -12.42 -14.80 7.18
C GLN A 71 -11.37 -15.47 6.29
N ASP A 72 -11.63 -15.61 4.98
CA ASP A 72 -10.66 -16.11 4.00
C ASP A 72 -9.46 -15.17 3.76
N TYR A 73 -9.54 -13.91 4.21
CA TYR A 73 -8.60 -12.83 3.87
C TYR A 73 -7.94 -12.16 5.09
N ILE A 74 -8.31 -12.58 6.30
CA ILE A 74 -7.87 -11.98 7.56
C ILE A 74 -7.30 -13.06 8.48
N ASN A 75 -6.42 -12.68 9.39
CA ASN A 75 -5.83 -13.60 10.37
C ASN A 75 -6.64 -13.74 11.66
N SER A 76 -7.66 -12.88 11.85
CA SER A 76 -8.55 -12.90 13.01
C SER A 76 -9.87 -12.21 12.68
N PRO A 77 -11.02 -12.71 13.15
CA PRO A 77 -12.32 -12.01 13.08
C PRO A 77 -12.49 -10.93 14.16
N ASP A 78 -11.59 -10.91 15.14
CA ASP A 78 -11.53 -9.92 16.22
C ASP A 78 -10.57 -8.80 15.83
N LEU A 79 -11.09 -7.57 15.74
CA LEU A 79 -10.37 -6.38 15.26
C LEU A 79 -9.12 -6.10 16.10
N ASP A 80 -9.19 -6.31 17.41
CA ASP A 80 -8.09 -6.02 18.34
C ASP A 80 -6.98 -7.10 18.32
N LYS A 81 -7.26 -8.25 17.69
CA LYS A 81 -6.30 -9.36 17.50
C LYS A 81 -5.76 -9.44 16.08
N LEU A 82 -6.10 -8.48 15.21
CA LEU A 82 -5.57 -8.44 13.86
C LEU A 82 -4.07 -8.18 13.88
N VAL A 83 -3.35 -8.97 13.09
CA VAL A 83 -1.96 -8.73 12.74
C VAL A 83 -1.91 -8.00 11.39
N PHE A 84 -0.98 -7.05 11.26
CA PHE A 84 -0.84 -6.17 10.09
C PHE A 84 0.55 -6.25 9.43
N GLY A 85 0.64 -5.77 8.19
CA GLY A 85 1.91 -5.49 7.52
C GLY A 85 2.81 -6.73 7.35
N GLU A 86 4.11 -6.56 7.56
CA GLU A 86 5.10 -7.65 7.49
C GLU A 86 4.76 -8.80 8.44
N LYS A 87 4.24 -8.50 9.64
CA LYS A 87 3.85 -9.53 10.62
C LYS A 87 2.67 -10.37 10.14
N ALA A 88 1.85 -9.85 9.24
CA ALA A 88 0.78 -10.58 8.56
C ALA A 88 1.26 -11.33 7.31
N ASN A 89 2.59 -11.44 7.10
CA ASN A 89 3.22 -12.03 5.93
C ASN A 89 2.72 -11.41 4.62
N LEU A 90 2.51 -10.09 4.60
CA LEU A 90 2.14 -9.42 3.37
C LEU A 90 3.28 -9.42 2.39
N VAL A 91 2.96 -9.91 1.19
CA VAL A 91 3.89 -9.94 0.08
C VAL A 91 3.74 -8.69 -0.77
N ARG A 92 4.88 -8.14 -1.19
CA ARG A 92 4.96 -7.04 -2.14
C ARG A 92 4.30 -7.45 -3.46
N ARG A 93 3.37 -6.64 -3.97
CA ARG A 93 2.73 -6.92 -5.29
C ARG A 93 3.56 -6.41 -6.46
N LEU A 94 4.20 -5.27 -6.28
CA LEU A 94 4.95 -4.55 -7.28
C LEU A 94 6.28 -4.13 -6.66
N ASP A 95 7.39 -4.35 -7.35
CA ASP A 95 8.67 -3.76 -6.95
C ASP A 95 8.82 -2.37 -7.57
N PRO A 96 8.80 -1.28 -6.78
CA PRO A 96 8.94 0.07 -7.33
C PRO A 96 10.40 0.51 -7.44
N SER A 97 11.36 -0.37 -7.10
CA SER A 97 12.79 -0.04 -7.04
C SER A 97 13.35 0.42 -8.39
N ASP A 98 12.90 -0.20 -9.49
CA ASP A 98 13.41 0.05 -10.84
C ASP A 98 13.39 1.53 -11.23
N PHE A 99 12.30 2.24 -10.93
CA PHE A 99 12.20 3.67 -11.25
C PHE A 99 13.24 4.48 -10.48
N TRP A 100 13.27 4.33 -9.16
CA TRP A 100 14.14 5.10 -8.28
C TRP A 100 15.62 4.84 -8.58
N VAL A 101 15.99 3.59 -8.83
CA VAL A 101 17.35 3.20 -9.24
C VAL A 101 17.69 3.78 -10.62
N LYS A 102 16.79 3.69 -11.61
CA LYS A 102 17.02 4.18 -12.97
C LYS A 102 17.39 5.66 -13.01
N PHE A 103 16.69 6.48 -12.22
CA PHE A 103 16.86 7.92 -12.20
C PHE A 103 17.75 8.42 -11.05
N ASN A 104 18.30 7.51 -10.23
CA ASN A 104 19.09 7.83 -9.04
C ASN A 104 18.36 8.79 -8.08
N LEU A 105 17.08 8.51 -7.84
CA LEU A 105 16.19 9.28 -6.97
C LEU A 105 15.75 8.41 -5.79
N ASN A 106 15.19 9.02 -4.75
CA ASN A 106 14.55 8.30 -3.65
C ASN A 106 13.30 9.05 -3.17
N PRO A 107 12.24 8.33 -2.78
CA PRO A 107 11.10 8.94 -2.09
C PRO A 107 11.57 9.43 -0.72
N THR A 108 11.09 10.62 -0.35
CA THR A 108 11.46 11.28 0.91
C THR A 108 10.35 11.21 1.95
N HIS A 109 9.12 11.00 1.49
CA HIS A 109 7.95 10.89 2.35
C HIS A 109 7.48 9.43 2.45
N LYS A 110 6.81 9.14 3.56
CA LYS A 110 6.22 7.83 3.83
C LYS A 110 4.98 8.04 4.68
N PHE A 111 3.91 7.34 4.33
CA PHE A 111 2.71 7.33 5.14
C PHE A 111 2.97 6.61 6.48
N SER A 112 2.49 7.20 7.58
CA SER A 112 2.60 6.64 8.92
C SER A 112 1.19 6.46 9.50
N PRO A 113 0.59 5.26 9.36
CA PRO A 113 -0.77 4.96 9.81
C PRO A 113 -0.94 4.83 11.32
#